data_AF-A0A090W309-F1
#
_entry.id   AF-A0A090W309-F1
#
_cell.length_a   1.000
_cell.length_b   1.000
_cell.length_c   1.000
_cell.angle_alpha   90.00
_cell.angle_beta   90.00
_cell.angle_gamma   90.00
#
_symmetry.space_group_name_H-M   'P 1'
#
loop_
_entity.id
_entity.type
_entity.pdbx_description
1 polymer ?
#
loop_
_entity_poly.entity_id
_entity_poly.type
_entity_poly.pdbx_seq_one_letter_code
_entity_poly.pdbx_strand_id
1 'polypeptide(L)' 'MLSKTDDFSSLTAKDIMSENPKRISPEAMAVDAKELMEDFGITQLLVEDNGKYAGVIHLHDLVKEGII' A
#
# COMPACT_ATOMS: atom_id res chain seq x y z
N MET A 1 13.36 11.03 -2.34
CA MET A 1 14.46 10.16 -1.88
C MET A 1 15.33 9.77 -3.06
N LEU A 2 14.83 8.99 -4.03
CA LEU A 2 15.56 8.70 -5.27
C LEU A 2 15.85 9.93 -6.14
N SER A 3 15.00 10.96 -6.08
CA SER A 3 15.21 12.23 -6.77
C SER A 3 16.40 13.07 -6.28
N LYS A 4 17.12 12.61 -5.25
CA LYS A 4 18.26 13.33 -4.64
C LYS A 4 19.62 12.63 -4.87
N THR A 5 19.64 11.55 -5.65
CA THR A 5 20.83 10.73 -5.87
C THR A 5 21.04 10.52 -7.36
N ASP A 6 22.24 10.87 -7.84
CA ASP A 6 22.60 10.76 -9.27
C ASP A 6 22.89 9.32 -9.71
N ASP A 7 23.25 8.44 -8.76
CA ASP A 7 23.50 7.01 -8.98
C ASP A 7 22.88 6.13 -7.88
N PHE A 8 21.87 5.34 -8.24
CA PHE A 8 21.14 4.46 -7.34
C PHE A 8 21.62 3.00 -7.38
N SER A 9 22.69 2.68 -8.12
CA SER A 9 23.21 1.32 -8.29
C SER A 9 23.68 0.66 -6.99
N SER A 10 24.04 1.48 -5.98
CA SER A 10 24.47 1.02 -4.66
C SER A 10 23.34 0.92 -3.63
N LEU A 11 22.13 1.40 -3.96
CA LEU A 11 20.99 1.35 -3.06
C LEU A 11 20.30 -0.01 -3.10
N THR A 12 19.87 -0.48 -1.93
CA THR A 12 19.04 -1.66 -1.76
C THR A 12 17.58 -1.27 -1.54
N ALA A 13 16.66 -2.23 -1.69
CA ALA A 13 15.25 -1.99 -1.38
C ALA A 13 15.05 -1.51 0.07
N LYS A 14 15.86 -2.00 1.01
CA LYS A 14 15.82 -1.59 2.41
C LYS A 14 16.11 -0.10 2.60
N ASP A 15 16.94 0.49 1.74
CA ASP A 15 17.35 1.89 1.85
C ASP A 15 16.25 2.87 1.40
N ILE A 16 15.26 2.37 0.65
CA ILE A 16 14.22 3.22 0.03
C ILE A 16 12.77 2.79 0.33
N MET A 17 12.57 1.64 0.97
CA MET A 17 11.24 1.13 1.31
C MET A 17 10.59 1.93 2.45
N SER A 18 9.27 1.91 2.50
CA SER A 18 8.52 2.31 3.69
C SER A 18 8.58 1.18 4.72
N GLU A 19 9.20 1.40 5.88
CA GLU A 19 9.39 0.36 6.90
C GLU A 19 8.07 -0.15 7.51
N ASN A 20 7.07 0.74 7.66
CA ASN A 20 5.78 0.41 8.26
C ASN A 20 4.64 0.81 7.33
N PRO A 21 4.42 0.07 6.23
CA PRO A 21 3.33 0.35 5.31
C PRO A 21 1.98 0.18 6.00
N LYS A 22 0.97 0.88 5.47
CA LYS A 22 -0.41 0.67 5.88
C LYS A 22 -0.87 -0.71 5.41
N ARG A 23 -1.63 -1.35 6.29
CA ARG A 23 -2.07 -2.74 6.16
C ARG A 23 -3.52 -2.84 6.56
N ILE A 24 -4.21 -3.82 6.00
CA ILE A 24 -5.58 -4.17 6.35
C ILE A 24 -5.73 -5.70 6.39
N SER A 25 -6.66 -6.20 7.21
CA SER A 25 -6.91 -7.65 7.24
C SER A 25 -7.73 -8.09 6.03
N PRO A 26 -7.57 -9.34 5.56
CA PRO A 26 -8.35 -9.86 4.43
C PRO A 26 -9.86 -9.99 4.74
N GLU A 27 -10.25 -9.94 6.01
CA GLU A 27 -11.65 -9.96 6.46
C GLU A 27 -12.30 -8.57 6.51
N ALA A 28 -11.54 -7.49 6.29
CA ALA A 28 -12.06 -6.13 6.28
C ALA A 28 -12.94 -5.86 5.06
N MET A 29 -13.86 -4.90 5.19
CA MET A 29 -14.69 -4.50 4.06
C MET A 29 -13.89 -3.66 3.07
N ALA A 30 -14.24 -3.76 1.80
CA ALA A 30 -13.60 -2.98 0.75
C ALA A 30 -13.82 -1.46 0.91
N VAL A 31 -14.90 -1.04 1.59
CA VAL A 31 -15.12 0.37 1.96
C VAL A 31 -14.10 0.84 3.00
N ASP A 32 -13.78 0.00 3.99
CA ASP A 32 -12.77 0.31 5.01
C ASP A 32 -11.38 0.47 4.35
N ALA A 33 -11.09 -0.36 3.35
CA ALA A 33 -9.86 -0.24 2.57
C ALA A 33 -9.79 1.09 1.81
N LYS A 34 -10.89 1.54 1.21
CA LYS A 34 -10.98 2.82 0.51
C LYS A 34 -10.79 4.00 1.46
N GLU A 35 -11.52 4.02 2.57
CA GLU A 35 -11.42 5.09 3.58
C GLU A 35 -10.00 5.20 4.11
N LEU A 36 -9.36 4.08 4.44
CA LEU A 36 -7.97 4.06 4.88
C LEU A 36 -7.00 4.60 3.81
N MET A 37 -7.24 4.29 2.54
CA MET A 37 -6.45 4.82 1.43
C MET A 37 -6.60 6.34 1.30
N GLU A 38 -7.83 6.86 1.43
CA GLU A 38 -8.13 8.30 1.36
C GLU A 38 -7.51 9.06 2.54
N ASP A 39 -7.68 8.55 3.76
CA ASP A 39 -7.14 9.15 4.99
C ASP A 39 -5.62 9.33 4.95
N PHE A 40 -4.92 8.36 4.36
CA PHE A 40 -3.46 8.38 4.25
C PHE A 40 -2.95 8.91 2.90
N GLY A 41 -3.85 9.27 1.97
CA GLY A 41 -3.48 9.75 0.64
C GLY A 41 -2.68 8.74 -0.19
N ILE A 42 -2.97 7.45 -0.05
CA ILE A 42 -2.29 6.35 -0.75
C ILE A 42 -3.23 5.67 -1.74
N THR A 43 -2.67 5.04 -2.77
CA THR A 43 -3.45 4.36 -3.83
C THR A 43 -3.28 2.83 -3.81
N GLN A 44 -2.48 2.34 -2.87
CA GLN A 44 -2.17 0.92 -2.70
C GLN A 44 -2.16 0.60 -1.21
N LEU A 45 -2.70 -0.55 -0.84
CA LEU A 45 -2.81 -1.00 0.55
C LEU A 45 -2.44 -2.47 0.64
N LEU A 46 -1.57 -2.81 1.59
CA LEU A 46 -1.18 -4.20 1.80
C LEU A 46 -2.26 -4.94 2.58
N VAL A 47 -2.49 -6.19 2.19
CA VAL A 47 -3.34 -7.12 2.95
C VAL A 47 -2.44 -8.03 3.76
N GLU A 48 -2.69 -8.09 5.06
CA GLU A 48 -1.93 -8.90 6.00
C GLU A 48 -2.87 -9.76 6.85
N ASP A 49 -2.58 -11.06 6.94
CA ASP A 49 -3.23 -12.00 7.83
C ASP A 49 -2.23 -12.42 8.91
N ASN A 50 -2.45 -12.01 10.16
CA ASN A 50 -1.62 -12.38 11.31
C ASN A 50 -0.10 -12.17 11.08
N GLY A 51 0.31 -11.00 10.58
CA GLY A 51 1.72 -10.72 10.29
C GLY A 51 2.24 -11.28 8.97
N LYS A 52 1.41 -11.99 8.19
CA LYS A 52 1.79 -12.59 6.92
C LYS A 52 1.16 -11.83 5.76
N TYR A 53 1.98 -11.53 4.76
CA TYR A 53 1.51 -10.96 3.51
C TYR A 53 0.46 -11.87 2.84
N ALA A 54 -0.71 -11.32 2.56
CA ALA A 54 -1.82 -12.01 1.92
C ALA A 54 -2.16 -11.41 0.54
N GLY A 55 -1.75 -10.17 0.24
CA GLY A 55 -2.01 -9.53 -1.04
C GLY A 55 -1.83 -8.02 -1.02
N VAL A 56 -2.26 -7.38 -2.11
CA VAL A 56 -2.28 -5.92 -2.24
C VAL A 56 -3.58 -5.50 -2.93
N ILE A 57 -4.16 -4.40 -2.48
CA ILE A 57 -5.34 -3.78 -3.09
C ILE A 57 -4.90 -2.49 -3.76
N HIS A 58 -5.35 -2.27 -4.99
CA HIS A 58 -5.23 -0.98 -5.66
C HIS A 58 -6.54 -0.20 -5.57
N LEU A 59 -6.47 1.09 -5.26
CA LEU A 59 -7.64 1.99 -5.19
C LEU A 59 -8.47 1.94 -6.47
N HIS A 60 -7.82 1.85 -7.63
CA HIS A 60 -8.50 1.85 -8.92
C HIS A 60 -9.36 0.61 -9.15
N ASP A 61 -9.07 -0.52 -8.49
CA ASP A 61 -9.92 -1.71 -8.59
C ASP A 61 -11.19 -1.52 -7.76
N LEU A 62 -11.09 -0.89 -6.58
CA LEU A 62 -12.27 -0.54 -5.76
C LEU A 62 -13.21 0.40 -6.53
N VAL A 63 -12.66 1.41 -7.19
CA VAL A 63 -13.44 2.36 -8.00
C VAL A 63 -14.14 1.67 -9.17
N LYS A 64 -13.45 0.74 -9.86
CA LYS A 64 -14.06 -0.02 -10.99
C LYS A 64 -15.23 -0.89 -10.54
N GLU A 65 -15.16 -1.45 -9.34
CA GLU A 65 -16.22 -2.25 -8.74
C GLU A 65 -17.38 -1.39 -8.17
N GLY A 66 -17.32 -0.06 -8.34
CA GLY A 66 -18.38 0.86 -7.93
C GLY A 66 -18.33 1.25 -6.45
N ILE A 67 -17.17 1.07 -5.80
CA ILE A 67 -16.91 1.54 -4.44
C ILE A 67 -16.37 2.98 -4.56
N ILE A 68 -17.26 3.96 -4.40
CA ILE A 68 -17.03 5.40 -4.63
C ILE A 68 -17.20 6.19 -3.34
#